data_AF-A0A3M6ETU5-F1
#
_entry.id   AF-A0A3M6ETU5-F1
#
_cell.length_a   1.000
_cell.length_b   1.000
_cell.length_c   1.000
_cell.angle_alpha   90.00
_cell.angle_beta   90.00
_cell.angle_gamma   90.00
#
_symmetry.space_group_name_H-M   'P 1'
#
loop_
_entity.id
_entity.type
_entity.pdbx_description
1 polymer ?
#
loop_
_entity_poly.entity_id
_entity_poly.type
_entity_poly.pdbx_seq_one_letter_code
_entity_poly.pdbx_strand_id
1 'polypeptide(L)' 'MKTVTLGEYLATHGTQSDLAKALEIQQSAVSQMHRSGRNINITLMDDGSLSAYEIKPIPARNQLLKPIHPPRTSVA' A
#
# COMPACT_ATOMS: atom_id res chain seq x y z
N MET A 1 -1.32 -17.92 -8.70
CA MET A 1 -1.03 -16.56 -8.18
C MET A 1 -1.87 -16.27 -6.94
N LYS A 2 -1.34 -15.56 -5.94
CA LYS A 2 -2.07 -15.12 -4.74
C LYS A 2 -1.67 -13.69 -4.36
N THR A 3 -2.64 -12.81 -4.15
CA THR A 3 -2.41 -11.44 -3.65
C THR A 3 -2.90 -11.30 -2.22
N VAL A 4 -2.07 -10.69 -1.38
CA VAL A 4 -2.35 -10.39 0.04
C VAL A 4 -1.87 -8.97 0.36
N THR A 5 -2.38 -8.37 1.42
CA THR A 5 -1.83 -7.09 1.92
C THR A 5 -0.45 -7.28 2.54
N LEU A 6 0.33 -6.21 2.67
CA LEU A 6 1.62 -6.24 3.40
C LEU A 6 1.48 -6.79 4.82
N GLY A 7 0.41 -6.39 5.53
CA GLY A 7 0.14 -6.87 6.90
C GLY A 7 -0.11 -8.38 6.95
N GLU A 8 -0.96 -8.89 6.05
CA GLU A 8 -1.24 -10.32 5.97
C GLU A 8 -0.01 -11.13 5.56
N TYR A 9 0.79 -10.62 4.62
CA TYR A 9 2.03 -11.27 4.22
C TYR A 9 2.98 -11.46 5.41
N LEU A 10 3.19 -10.40 6.21
CA LEU A 10 4.06 -10.44 7.38
C LEU A 10 3.51 -11.30 8.53
N ALA A 11 2.19 -11.50 8.57
CA ALA A 11 1.55 -12.35 9.58
C ALA A 11 1.56 -13.84 9.22
N THR A 12 1.55 -14.19 7.93
CA THR A 12 1.21 -15.55 7.48
C THR A 12 2.22 -16.20 6.53
N HIS A 13 3.06 -15.42 5.87
CA HIS A 13 3.89 -15.91 4.77
C HIS A 13 5.39 -15.75 5.01
N GLY A 14 5.85 -14.61 5.53
CA GLY A 14 7.29 -14.39 5.67
C GLY A 14 7.66 -13.21 6.56
N THR A 15 8.96 -12.98 6.69
CA THR A 15 9.48 -11.88 7.52
C THR A 15 9.71 -10.62 6.70
N GLN A 16 9.89 -9.49 7.40
CA GLN A 16 10.28 -8.22 6.75
C GLN A 16 11.61 -8.36 5.99
N SER A 17 12.54 -9.19 6.49
CA SER A 17 13.83 -9.44 5.85
C SER A 17 13.70 -10.24 4.55
N ASP A 18 12.81 -11.23 4.51
CA ASP A 18 12.59 -12.06 3.32
C ASP A 18 11.93 -11.24 2.21
N LEU A 19 10.90 -10.46 2.57
CA LEU A 19 10.25 -9.55 1.63
C LEU A 19 11.22 -8.51 1.08
N ALA A 20 12.08 -7.96 1.94
CA ALA A 20 13.07 -6.96 1.53
C ALA A 20 14.08 -7.54 0.53
N LYS A 21 14.56 -8.76 0.76
CA LYS A 21 15.42 -9.48 -0.19
C LYS A 21 14.71 -9.71 -1.54
N ALA A 22 13.46 -10.18 -1.50
CA ALA A 22 12.69 -10.46 -2.71
C ALA A 22 12.40 -9.19 -3.54
N LEU A 23 12.26 -8.05 -2.88
CA LEU A 23 12.03 -6.74 -3.52
C LEU A 23 13.32 -5.94 -3.79
N GLU A 24 14.49 -6.49 -3.44
CA GLU A 24 15.79 -5.80 -3.55
C GLU A 24 15.83 -4.43 -2.85
N ILE A 25 15.17 -4.32 -1.69
CA ILE A 25 15.15 -3.11 -0.85
C ILE A 25 15.72 -3.38 0.54
N GLN A 26 15.94 -2.31 1.31
CA GLN A 26 16.31 -2.45 2.70
C GLN A 26 15.12 -2.91 3.56
N GLN A 27 15.38 -3.78 4.54
CA GLN A 27 14.36 -4.21 5.51
C GLN A 27 13.74 -3.03 6.28
N SER A 28 14.51 -1.97 6.51
CA SER A 28 14.04 -0.71 7.11
C SER A 28 12.89 -0.07 6.31
N ALA A 29 12.90 -0.18 4.98
CA ALA A 29 11.83 0.30 4.12
C ALA A 29 10.54 -0.51 4.34
N VAL A 30 10.63 -1.83 4.47
CA VAL A 30 9.48 -2.69 4.79
C VAL A 30 8.90 -2.34 6.17
N SER A 31 9.77 -2.11 7.15
CA SER A 31 9.36 -1.68 8.49
C SER A 31 8.61 -0.33 8.44
N GLN A 32 9.13 0.66 7.72
CA GLN A 32 8.45 1.95 7.51
C GLN A 32 7.12 1.79 6.78
N MET A 33 7.07 0.93 5.77
CA MET A 33 5.87 0.65 4.99
C MET A 33 4.74 0.08 5.86
N HIS A 34 5.07 -0.92 6.68
CA HIS A 34 4.12 -1.53 7.60
C HIS A 34 3.65 -0.57 8.69
N ARG A 35 4.60 0.13 9.35
CA ARG A 35 4.28 1.06 10.45
C ARG A 35 3.46 2.26 10.03
N SER A 36 3.61 2.74 8.79
CA SER A 36 2.86 3.88 8.26
C SER A 36 1.47 3.53 7.76
N GLY A 37 1.09 2.25 7.76
CA GLY A 37 -0.20 1.79 7.25
C GLY A 37 -0.38 2.05 5.76
N ARG A 38 0.70 2.01 4.97
CA ARG A 38 0.63 2.16 3.51
C ARG A 38 -0.21 1.03 2.91
N ASN A 39 -1.08 1.38 1.97
CA ASN A 39 -1.92 0.40 1.27
C ASN A 39 -1.09 -0.31 0.19
N ILE A 40 -0.47 -1.42 0.59
CA ILE A 40 0.47 -2.18 -0.24
C ILE A 40 -0.06 -3.61 -0.41
N ASN A 41 -0.15 -4.04 -1.67
CA ASN A 41 -0.49 -5.39 -2.07
C ASN A 41 0.76 -6.13 -2.51
N ILE A 42 0.93 -7.35 -2.01
CA ILE A 42 2.00 -8.29 -2.34
C ILE A 42 1.38 -9.44 -3.12
N THR A 43 1.90 -9.72 -4.32
CA THR A 43 1.45 -10.82 -5.18
C THR A 43 2.55 -11.86 -5.29
N LEU A 44 2.24 -13.08 -4.86
CA LEU A 44 3.04 -14.28 -5.01
C LEU A 44 2.65 -14.96 -6.33
N MET A 45 3.62 -15.06 -7.23
CA MET A 45 3.47 -15.68 -8.53
C MET A 45 3.75 -17.19 -8.44
N ASP A 46 3.23 -17.96 -9.40
CA ASP A 46 3.37 -19.43 -9.38
C ASP A 46 4.79 -19.91 -9.71
N ASP A 47 5.60 -19.05 -10.32
CA ASP A 47 7.03 -19.26 -10.59
C ASP A 47 7.93 -18.94 -9.39
N GLY A 48 7.34 -18.58 -8.24
CA GLY A 48 8.05 -18.20 -7.02
C GLY A 48 8.53 -16.74 -7.01
N SER A 49 8.30 -15.97 -8.08
CA SER A 49 8.56 -14.54 -8.08
C SER A 49 7.54 -13.77 -7.24
N LEU A 50 7.92 -12.58 -6.81
CA LEU A 50 7.10 -11.71 -5.98
C LEU A 50 7.01 -10.33 -6.61
N SER A 51 5.80 -9.76 -6.65
CA SER A 51 5.59 -8.35 -7.01
C SER A 51 4.88 -7.61 -5.89
N ALA A 52 5.11 -6.30 -5.80
CA ALA A 52 4.47 -5.45 -4.82
C ALA A 52 4.01 -4.14 -5.48
N TYR A 53 2.78 -3.73 -5.19
CA TYR A 53 2.22 -2.46 -5.65
C TYR A 53 1.64 -1.67 -4.48
N GLU A 54 1.83 -0.36 -4.52
CA GLU A 54 1.23 0.55 -3.56
C GLU A 54 0.15 1.40 -4.20
N ILE A 55 -0.98 1.53 -3.50
CA ILE A 55 -2.07 2.43 -3.89
C ILE A 55 -1.94 3.71 -3.07
N LYS A 56 -1.79 4.84 -3.77
CA LYS A 56 -1.79 6.18 -3.15
C LYS A 56 -2.93 7.04 -3.70
N PRO A 57 -3.65 7.78 -2.84
CA PRO A 57 -4.59 8.78 -3.32
C PRO A 57 -3.85 9.90 -4.04
N ILE A 58 -4.50 10.47 -5.04
CA ILE A 58 -4.04 11.67 -5.74
C ILE A 58 -5.07 12.74 -5.43
N PRO A 59 -4.70 13.85 -4.75
CA PRO A 59 -3.37 14.23 -4.28
C PRO A 59 -2.88 13.44 -3.03
N ALA A 60 -1.55 13.29 -2.90
CA ALA A 60 -0.91 12.49 -1.84
C ALA A 60 -0.89 13.21 -0.47
N ARG A 61 -2.04 13.22 0.23
CA ARG A 61 -2.27 13.74 1.60
C ARG A 61 -1.98 15.25 1.77
N ASN A 62 -2.78 15.92 2.61
CA ASN A 62 -2.74 17.37 2.94
C ASN A 62 -3.31 18.38 1.93
N GLN A 63 -3.99 17.97 0.86
CA GLN A 63 -4.85 18.91 0.14
C GLN A 63 -6.28 18.78 0.64
N LEU A 64 -6.84 19.90 1.12
CA LEU A 64 -8.27 20.08 1.26
C LEU A 64 -8.88 19.84 -0.12
N LEU A 65 -9.41 18.64 -0.35
CA LEU A 65 -10.17 18.33 -1.55
C LEU A 65 -11.31 19.35 -1.62
N LYS A 66 -11.25 20.22 -2.62
CA LYS A 66 -12.32 21.19 -2.83
C LYS A 66 -13.56 20.41 -3.33
N PRO A 67 -14.76 20.70 -2.82
CA PRO A 67 -15.98 20.17 -3.40
C PRO A 67 -16.01 20.43 -4.90
N ILE A 68 -16.35 19.40 -5.69
CA ILE A 68 -16.46 19.53 -7.16
C ILE A 68 -17.61 20.46 -7.54
N HIS A 69 -18.62 20.56 -6.66
CA HIS A 69 -19.75 21.47 -6.81
C HIS A 69 -19.85 22.39 -5.58
N PRO A 70 -20.13 23.69 -5.76
CA PRO A 70 -20.48 24.56 -4.64
C PRO A 70 -21.75 24.03 -3.95
N PRO A 71 -21.92 24.26 -2.63
CA PRO A 71 -23.17 23.94 -1.95
C PRO A 71 -24.33 24.62 -2.70
N ARG A 72 -25.37 23.85 -3.04
CA ARG A 72 -26.57 24.42 -3.64
C ARG A 72 -27.16 25.40 -2.64
N THR A 73 -27.11 26.69 -2.93
CA THR A 73 -27.87 27.68 -2.19
C THR A 73 -29.34 27.32 -2.35
N SER A 74 -29.99 26.91 -1.27
CA SER A 74 -31.45 26.84 -1.23
C SER A 74 -31.95 28.27 -1.39
N VAL A 75 -32.45 28.61 -2.57
CA VAL A 75 -33.27 29.81 -2.75
C VAL A 75 -34.57 29.56 -1.98
N ALA A 76 -34.83 30.41 -0.99
CA ALA A 76 -36.03 30.42 -0.19
C ALA A 76 -37.18 31.11 -0.94
#